data_AF-A0AAN9ACJ4-F1
#
_entry.id   AF-A0AAN9ACJ4-F1
#
_cell.length_a   1.000
_cell.length_b   1.000
_cell.length_c   1.000
_cell.angle_alpha   90.00
_cell.angle_beta   90.00
_cell.angle_gamma   90.00
#
_symmetry.space_group_name_H-M   'P 1'
#
loop_
_entity.id
_entity.type
_entity.pdbx_description
1 polymer ?
#
loop_
_entity_poly.entity_id
_entity_poly.type
_entity_poly.pdbx_seq_one_letter_code
_entity_poly.pdbx_strand_id
1 'polypeptide(L)'
;MRTKTRQQTVPSPVDCLLPLFALENSSLKDLRKLQKNQFTRITKEQLIDAILAANEEKVSPRTRQEEKLDLIVNELAELRRMIASSESDSKAKIKELTETIEKQSEIHLQHQLFLEQLDRQKRETNLVLLGVPEEQISLDGATTEETEIQKVWEAVGAGSDVVVRPHPRLGRSAPENGRPRPLLIK
;
A
#
# COMPACT_ATOMS: atom_id res chain seq x y z
N MET A 1 87.55 20.60 47.45
CA MET A 1 86.62 19.91 46.54
C MET A 1 87.42 19.26 45.42
N ARG A 2 87.21 17.96 45.19
CA ARG A 2 87.96 17.11 44.27
C ARG A 2 87.31 17.10 42.88
N THR A 3 88.11 16.65 41.91
CA THR A 3 87.78 16.05 40.60
C THR A 3 87.74 17.01 39.41
N LYS A 4 88.23 16.67 38.21
CA LYS A 4 89.08 15.56 37.71
C LYS A 4 89.50 15.98 36.28
N THR A 5 90.77 15.83 35.96
CA THR A 5 91.33 15.82 34.60
C THR A 5 91.12 14.42 33.99
N ARG A 6 90.62 14.31 32.74
CA ARG A 6 90.94 13.23 31.74
C ARG A 6 90.15 13.48 30.44
N GLN A 7 90.81 13.96 29.38
CA GLN A 7 91.31 13.24 28.18
C GLN A 7 90.28 12.57 27.27
N GLN A 8 90.44 12.94 25.98
CA GLN A 8 90.34 12.13 24.75
C GLN A 8 89.00 11.51 24.38
N THR A 9 88.54 11.80 23.16
CA THR A 9 88.70 10.88 22.01
C THR A 9 88.15 11.52 20.73
N VAL A 10 88.94 11.46 19.67
CA VAL A 10 88.57 11.79 18.30
C VAL A 10 87.74 10.62 17.75
N PRO A 11 86.59 10.83 17.10
CA PRO A 11 86.03 9.81 16.22
C PRO A 11 86.64 9.93 14.82
N SER A 12 87.23 8.80 14.40
CA SER A 12 87.75 8.47 13.08
C SER A 12 86.72 8.68 11.95
N PRO A 13 87.16 8.99 10.71
CA PRO A 13 86.30 9.16 9.54
C PRO A 13 86.06 7.82 8.84
N VAL A 14 85.31 6.91 9.45
CA VAL A 14 84.72 5.78 8.73
C VAL A 14 83.40 5.48 9.42
N ASP A 15 82.31 5.67 8.67
CA ASP A 15 80.99 5.02 8.82
C ASP A 15 79.87 5.99 8.42
N CYS A 16 79.67 6.11 7.11
CA CYS A 16 78.37 6.26 6.45
C CYS A 16 78.55 5.93 4.95
N LEU A 17 79.13 4.77 4.67
CA LEU A 17 78.89 4.07 3.41
C LEU A 17 77.65 3.20 3.62
N LEU A 18 76.49 3.74 3.23
CA LEU A 18 75.25 2.99 3.02
C LEU A 18 74.45 3.70 1.91
N PRO A 19 73.68 2.95 1.12
CA PRO A 19 74.04 2.49 -0.21
C PRO A 19 73.65 3.49 -1.30
N LEU A 20 74.50 3.60 -2.33
CA LEU A 20 74.05 3.93 -3.66
C LEU A 20 72.99 2.90 -4.07
N PHE A 21 71.96 3.36 -4.80
CA PHE A 21 70.86 2.59 -5.40
C PHE A 21 69.66 2.28 -4.50
N ALA A 22 68.65 3.15 -4.60
CA ALA A 22 67.27 2.78 -4.97
C ALA A 22 66.39 4.05 -4.99
N LEU A 23 66.49 4.84 -6.06
CA LEU A 23 65.47 5.84 -6.43
C LEU A 23 64.87 5.52 -7.82
N GLU A 24 64.92 4.25 -8.22
CA GLU A 24 64.08 3.75 -9.30
C GLU A 24 62.66 3.66 -8.74
N ASN A 25 61.76 4.52 -9.22
CA ASN A 25 60.33 4.64 -8.84
C ASN A 25 60.00 5.54 -7.65
N SER A 26 60.51 6.79 -7.63
CA SER A 26 60.04 7.79 -6.66
C SER A 26 58.72 8.44 -7.13
N SER A 27 57.67 8.35 -6.31
CA SER A 27 56.37 9.00 -6.59
C SER A 27 56.49 10.53 -6.47
N LEU A 28 55.70 11.27 -7.24
CA LEU A 28 55.64 12.75 -7.16
C LEU A 28 55.28 13.25 -5.74
N LYS A 29 54.57 12.43 -4.93
CA LYS A 29 54.31 12.72 -3.51
C LYS A 29 55.57 12.64 -2.64
N ASP A 30 56.51 11.77 -3.00
CA ASP A 30 57.77 11.59 -2.30
C ASP A 30 58.76 12.69 -2.69
N LEU A 31 58.74 13.11 -3.96
CA LEU A 31 59.51 14.26 -4.45
C LEU A 31 59.18 15.57 -3.71
N ARG A 32 57.91 15.77 -3.33
CA ARG A 32 57.46 16.95 -2.56
C ARG A 32 57.96 16.99 -1.12
N LYS A 33 58.41 15.85 -0.56
CA LYS A 33 58.90 15.73 0.82
C LYS A 33 60.42 15.84 0.93
N LEU A 34 61.13 15.87 -0.20
CA LEU A 34 62.59 15.94 -0.24
C LEU A 34 63.08 17.33 0.21
N GLN A 35 64.21 17.34 0.92
CA GLN A 35 64.89 18.58 1.31
C GLN A 35 65.71 19.15 0.14
N LYS A 36 66.00 20.46 0.14
CA LYS A 36 66.70 21.18 -0.95
C LYS A 36 67.98 20.49 -1.44
N ASN A 37 68.71 19.83 -0.55
CA ASN A 37 69.98 19.16 -0.85
C ASN A 37 69.83 17.80 -1.54
N GLN A 38 68.61 17.26 -1.62
CA GLN A 38 68.31 15.97 -2.24
C GLN A 38 67.77 16.13 -3.68
N PHE A 39 67.41 17.35 -4.08
CA PHE A 39 66.99 17.65 -5.46
C PHE A 39 68.11 17.59 -6.48
N THR A 40 69.37 17.77 -6.05
CA THR A 40 70.54 17.67 -6.94
C THR A 40 70.81 16.24 -7.41
N ARG A 41 70.14 15.24 -6.82
CA ARG A 41 70.31 13.82 -7.14
C ARG A 41 69.30 13.28 -8.14
N ILE A 42 68.26 14.05 -8.48
CA ILE A 42 67.20 13.62 -9.38
C ILE A 42 67.56 14.03 -10.81
N THR A 43 67.54 13.06 -11.73
CA THR A 43 67.76 13.35 -13.15
C THR A 43 66.50 13.94 -13.78
N LYS A 44 66.68 14.75 -14.84
CA LYS A 44 65.57 15.37 -15.57
C LYS A 44 64.55 14.32 -16.07
N GLU A 45 65.03 13.15 -16.46
CA GLU A 45 64.22 12.03 -16.96
C GLU A 45 63.33 11.45 -15.85
N GLN A 46 63.88 11.19 -14.66
CA GLN A 46 63.11 10.72 -13.51
C GLN A 46 62.02 11.69 -13.06
N LEU A 47 62.29 13.00 -13.17
CA LEU A 47 61.29 14.03 -12.88
C LEU A 47 60.17 14.03 -13.93
N ILE A 48 60.53 13.89 -15.21
CA ILE A 48 59.56 13.83 -16.31
C ILE A 48 58.68 12.58 -16.17
N ASP A 49 59.27 11.43 -15.90
CA ASP A 49 58.54 10.16 -15.73
C ASP A 49 57.60 10.21 -14.53
N ALA A 50 58.03 10.79 -13.40
CA ALA A 50 57.18 10.99 -12.24
C ALA A 50 56.01 11.96 -12.52
N ILE A 51 56.23 13.01 -13.33
CA ILE A 51 55.19 13.96 -13.74
C ILE A 51 54.17 13.30 -14.69
N LEU A 52 54.63 12.51 -15.65
CA LEU A 52 53.77 11.79 -16.59
C LEU A 52 52.93 10.72 -15.87
N ALA A 53 53.56 9.89 -15.02
CA ALA A 53 52.86 8.90 -14.22
C ALA A 53 51.80 9.51 -13.27
N ALA A 54 52.08 10.67 -12.67
CA ALA A 54 51.11 11.36 -11.81
C ALA A 54 49.94 12.01 -12.59
N ASN A 55 50.11 12.27 -13.88
CA ASN A 55 49.03 12.71 -14.76
C ASN A 55 48.15 11.56 -15.24
N GLU A 56 48.72 10.36 -15.42
CA GLU A 56 47.97 9.15 -15.76
C GLU A 56 47.19 8.59 -14.55
N GLU A 57 47.77 8.65 -13.34
CA GLU A 57 47.12 8.18 -12.10
C GLU A 57 45.92 9.07 -11.69
N LYS A 58 45.87 10.31 -12.20
CA LYS A 58 44.65 11.12 -12.26
C LYS A 58 43.75 10.62 -13.38
N VAL A 59 43.21 9.41 -13.21
CA VAL A 59 41.86 9.12 -13.73
C VAL A 59 40.99 10.27 -13.24
N SER A 60 40.64 11.16 -14.17
CA SER A 60 40.18 12.48 -13.79
C SER A 60 38.96 12.34 -12.87
N PRO A 61 38.82 13.13 -11.80
CA PRO A 61 37.62 13.11 -10.97
C PRO A 61 36.33 13.30 -11.80
N ARG A 62 36.49 13.88 -13.00
CA ARG A 62 35.49 14.05 -14.04
C ARG A 62 34.99 12.74 -14.63
N THR A 63 35.86 11.80 -15.01
CA THR A 63 35.44 10.49 -15.55
C THR A 63 34.69 9.65 -14.50
N ARG A 64 35.12 9.70 -13.23
CA ARG A 64 34.38 9.04 -12.12
C ARG A 64 33.02 9.67 -11.85
N GLN A 65 32.86 10.96 -12.12
CA GLN A 65 31.57 11.65 -12.02
C GLN A 65 30.67 11.30 -13.20
N GLU A 66 31.23 11.23 -14.41
CA GLU A 66 30.54 10.80 -15.63
C GLU A 66 30.02 9.36 -15.47
N GLU A 67 30.84 8.41 -14.99
CA GLU A 67 30.41 7.04 -14.70
C GLU A 67 29.24 6.97 -13.69
N LYS A 68 29.26 7.81 -12.65
CA LYS A 68 28.17 7.88 -11.67
C LYS A 68 26.91 8.50 -12.26
N LEU A 69 27.04 9.51 -13.12
CA LEU A 69 25.91 10.11 -13.81
C LEU A 69 25.27 9.10 -14.76
N ASP A 70 26.08 8.31 -15.47
CA ASP A 70 25.57 7.25 -16.35
C ASP A 70 24.82 6.17 -15.57
N LEU A 71 25.34 5.76 -14.41
CA LEU A 71 24.63 4.84 -13.51
C LEU A 71 23.28 5.40 -13.05
N ILE A 72 23.24 6.67 -12.62
CA ILE A 72 22.00 7.33 -12.20
C ILE A 72 21.01 7.44 -13.35
N VAL A 73 21.47 7.77 -14.56
CA VAL A 73 20.61 7.84 -15.76
C VAL A 73 20.01 6.47 -16.06
N ASN A 74 20.80 5.40 -15.94
CA ASN A 74 20.32 4.03 -16.14
C ASN A 74 19.29 3.63 -15.08
N GLU A 75 19.56 3.87 -13.80
CA GLU A 75 18.60 3.60 -12.70
C GLU A 75 17.29 4.38 -12.89
N LEU A 76 17.36 5.65 -13.26
CA LEU A 76 16.17 6.46 -13.55
C LEU A 76 15.40 5.93 -14.76
N ALA A 77 16.09 5.42 -15.79
CA ALA A 77 15.46 4.81 -16.94
C ALA A 77 14.75 3.49 -16.55
N GLU A 78 15.36 2.68 -15.69
CA GLU A 78 14.75 1.46 -15.14
C GLU A 78 13.53 1.77 -14.27
N LEU A 79 13.64 2.72 -13.34
CA LEU A 79 12.53 3.15 -12.49
C LEU A 79 11.36 3.68 -13.35
N ARG A 80 11.66 4.47 -14.40
CA ARG A 80 10.62 4.93 -15.34
C ARG A 80 9.93 3.77 -16.04
N ARG A 81 10.65 2.74 -16.45
CA ARG A 81 10.05 1.54 -17.06
C ARG A 81 9.17 0.79 -16.06
N MET A 82 9.64 0.62 -14.82
CA MET A 82 8.87 -0.06 -13.76
C MET A 82 7.58 0.68 -13.42
N ILE A 83 7.62 2.02 -13.35
CA ILE A 83 6.43 2.84 -13.11
C ILE A 83 5.47 2.69 -14.28
N ALA A 84 5.94 2.78 -15.52
CA ALA A 84 5.10 2.64 -16.71
C ALA A 84 4.42 1.27 -16.77
N SER A 85 5.13 0.17 -16.46
CA SER A 85 4.53 -1.17 -16.41
C SER A 85 3.54 -1.30 -15.26
N SER A 86 3.86 -0.78 -14.07
CA SER A 86 2.95 -0.82 -12.92
C SER A 86 1.66 -0.05 -13.17
N GLU A 87 1.74 1.11 -13.84
CA GLU A 87 0.57 1.88 -14.25
C GLU A 87 -0.28 1.13 -15.27
N SER A 88 0.32 0.47 -16.27
CA SER A 88 -0.44 -0.29 -17.26
C SER A 88 -1.15 -1.49 -16.62
N ASP A 89 -0.49 -2.19 -15.71
CA ASP A 89 -1.07 -3.34 -15.00
C ASP A 89 -2.21 -2.89 -14.09
N SER A 90 -2.03 -1.77 -13.39
CA SER A 90 -3.07 -1.17 -12.55
C SER A 90 -4.28 -0.75 -13.37
N LYS A 91 -4.07 -0.11 -14.53
CA LYS A 91 -5.15 0.27 -15.45
C LYS A 91 -5.89 -0.94 -15.99
N ALA A 92 -5.18 -2.00 -16.37
CA ALA A 92 -5.80 -3.25 -16.81
C ALA A 92 -6.67 -3.87 -15.72
N LYS A 93 -6.17 -3.91 -14.47
CA LYS A 93 -6.91 -4.45 -13.33
C LYS A 93 -8.12 -3.60 -12.96
N ILE A 94 -8.02 -2.27 -13.03
CA ILE A 94 -9.16 -1.37 -12.84
C ILE A 94 -10.23 -1.66 -13.90
N LYS A 95 -9.84 -1.82 -15.17
CA LYS A 95 -10.77 -2.13 -16.25
C LYS A 95 -11.48 -3.47 -16.02
N GLU A 96 -10.74 -4.50 -15.64
CA GLU A 96 -11.31 -5.80 -15.29
C GLU A 96 -12.30 -5.70 -14.13
N LEU A 97 -11.92 -4.99 -13.05
CA LEU A 97 -12.79 -4.76 -11.90
C LEU A 97 -14.06 -4.01 -12.30
N THR A 98 -13.97 -2.96 -13.13
CA THR A 98 -15.16 -2.24 -13.61
C THR A 98 -16.10 -3.15 -14.40
N GLU A 99 -15.58 -4.00 -15.29
CA GLU A 99 -16.40 -4.95 -16.05
C GLU A 99 -17.07 -5.99 -15.14
N THR A 100 -16.38 -6.43 -14.07
CA THR A 100 -16.97 -7.36 -13.10
C THR A 100 -18.08 -6.71 -12.28
N ILE A 101 -17.92 -5.45 -11.88
CA ILE A 101 -18.92 -4.69 -11.13
C ILE A 101 -20.17 -4.45 -11.98
N GLU A 102 -20.00 -4.09 -13.26
CA GLU A 102 -21.11 -3.90 -14.19
C GLU A 102 -21.95 -5.18 -14.32
N LYS A 103 -21.29 -6.33 -14.55
CA LYS A 103 -21.97 -7.64 -14.60
C LYS A 103 -22.69 -7.98 -13.29
N GLN A 104 -22.06 -7.72 -12.15
CA GLN A 104 -22.69 -7.95 -10.84
C GLN A 104 -23.91 -7.04 -10.63
N SER A 105 -23.84 -5.79 -11.09
CA SER A 105 -24.95 -4.85 -10.99
C SER A 105 -26.16 -5.30 -11.83
N GLU A 106 -25.91 -5.84 -13.01
CA GLU A 106 -26.96 -6.39 -13.88
C GLU A 106 -27.62 -7.62 -13.25
N ILE A 107 -26.82 -8.56 -12.71
CA ILE A 107 -27.33 -9.74 -12.01
C ILE A 107 -28.14 -9.32 -10.78
N HIS A 108 -27.67 -8.33 -10.01
CA HIS A 108 -28.39 -7.83 -8.86
C HIS A 108 -29.75 -7.25 -9.25
N LEU A 109 -29.81 -6.48 -10.35
CA LEU A 109 -31.06 -5.93 -10.87
C LEU A 109 -32.04 -7.05 -11.28
N GLN A 110 -31.54 -8.08 -11.98
CA GLN A 110 -32.34 -9.24 -12.37
C GLN A 110 -32.89 -9.98 -11.15
N HIS A 111 -32.07 -10.20 -10.12
CA HIS A 111 -32.51 -10.84 -8.87
C HIS A 111 -33.56 -9.98 -8.14
N GLN A 112 -33.38 -8.66 -8.09
CA GLN A 112 -34.35 -7.77 -7.47
C GLN A 112 -35.71 -7.87 -8.18
N LEU A 113 -35.73 -7.76 -9.51
CA LEU A 113 -36.97 -7.86 -10.29
C LEU A 113 -37.65 -9.22 -10.12
N PHE A 114 -36.87 -10.29 -10.09
CA PHE A 114 -37.39 -11.64 -9.86
C PHE A 114 -38.02 -11.78 -8.47
N LEU A 115 -37.36 -11.28 -7.42
CA LEU A 115 -37.90 -11.29 -6.07
C LEU A 115 -39.16 -10.43 -5.95
N GLU A 116 -39.20 -9.26 -6.56
CA GLU A 116 -40.39 -8.41 -6.61
C GLU A 116 -41.56 -9.11 -7.31
N GLN A 117 -41.31 -9.83 -8.40
CA GLN A 117 -42.32 -10.60 -9.10
C GLN A 117 -42.86 -11.75 -8.23
N LEU A 118 -41.98 -12.50 -7.58
CA LEU A 118 -42.39 -13.56 -6.64
C LEU A 118 -43.18 -13.00 -5.46
N ASP A 119 -42.75 -11.87 -4.90
CA ASP A 119 -43.45 -11.19 -3.82
C ASP A 119 -44.83 -10.72 -4.28
N ARG A 120 -44.94 -10.17 -5.48
CA ARG A 120 -46.22 -9.74 -6.06
C ARG A 120 -47.16 -10.92 -6.25
N GLN A 121 -46.70 -12.02 -6.86
CA GLN A 121 -47.50 -13.24 -7.04
C GLN A 121 -47.99 -13.80 -5.70
N LYS A 122 -47.13 -13.81 -4.68
CA LYS A 122 -47.53 -14.25 -3.32
C LYS A 122 -48.49 -13.29 -2.65
N ARG A 123 -48.42 -11.98 -2.92
CA ARG A 123 -49.30 -10.96 -2.34
C ARG A 123 -50.64 -10.86 -3.05
N GLU A 124 -50.72 -11.22 -4.33
CA GLU A 124 -51.98 -11.21 -5.10
C GLU A 124 -53.05 -12.12 -4.50
N THR A 125 -52.66 -13.19 -3.81
CA THR A 125 -53.59 -14.07 -3.07
C THR A 125 -53.83 -13.63 -1.63
N ASN A 126 -53.06 -12.67 -1.11
CA ASN A 126 -53.14 -12.28 0.28
C ASN A 126 -53.98 -11.01 0.45
N LEU A 127 -54.86 -11.01 1.44
CA LEU A 127 -55.61 -9.84 1.87
C LEU A 127 -55.01 -9.29 3.17
N VAL A 128 -54.80 -7.99 3.25
CA VAL A 128 -54.33 -7.32 4.47
C VAL A 128 -55.47 -6.52 5.07
N LEU A 129 -55.92 -6.91 6.26
CA LEU A 129 -56.92 -6.15 7.03
C LEU A 129 -56.21 -5.19 7.98
N LEU A 130 -56.58 -3.91 7.90
CA LEU A 130 -56.07 -2.85 8.76
C LEU A 130 -57.15 -2.46 9.77
N GLY A 131 -56.73 -2.02 10.97
CA GLY A 131 -57.67 -1.48 11.95
C GLY A 131 -58.40 -2.52 12.81
N VAL A 132 -58.09 -3.81 12.66
CA VAL A 132 -58.71 -4.87 13.48
C VAL A 132 -58.13 -4.84 14.90
N PRO A 133 -58.95 -4.59 15.94
CA PRO A 133 -58.50 -4.51 17.33
C PRO A 133 -57.63 -5.70 17.74
N GLU A 134 -56.68 -5.51 18.65
CA GLU A 134 -55.94 -6.65 19.22
C GLU A 134 -56.81 -7.39 20.24
N GLU A 135 -56.53 -8.67 20.51
CA GLU A 135 -57.32 -9.59 21.35
C GLU A 135 -57.77 -9.04 22.74
N GLN A 136 -57.13 -7.97 23.21
CA GLN A 136 -57.44 -7.27 24.47
C GLN A 136 -58.58 -6.24 24.34
N ILE A 137 -59.05 -5.96 23.12
CA ILE A 137 -60.09 -4.96 22.82
C ILE A 137 -61.18 -5.65 21.97
N SER A 138 -62.28 -6.06 22.61
CA SER A 138 -63.34 -6.80 21.93
C SER A 138 -64.10 -5.95 20.91
N LEU A 139 -64.21 -6.45 19.67
CA LEU A 139 -65.12 -5.87 18.68
C LEU A 139 -66.54 -6.45 18.85
N ASP A 140 -67.43 -5.67 19.47
CA ASP A 140 -68.88 -5.97 19.55
C ASP A 140 -69.20 -7.36 20.16
N GLY A 141 -68.44 -7.80 21.16
CA GLY A 141 -68.62 -9.10 21.82
C GLY A 141 -67.95 -10.29 21.12
N ALA A 142 -67.15 -10.06 20.08
CA ALA A 142 -66.22 -11.07 19.54
C ALA A 142 -65.03 -11.22 20.50
N THR A 143 -64.69 -12.46 20.87
CA THR A 143 -63.59 -12.78 21.79
C THR A 143 -62.40 -13.45 21.10
N THR A 144 -62.56 -13.88 19.85
CA THR A 144 -61.51 -14.50 19.03
C THR A 144 -61.38 -13.79 17.69
N GLU A 145 -60.15 -13.70 17.17
CA GLU A 145 -59.87 -13.05 15.88
C GLU A 145 -60.68 -13.66 14.72
N GLU A 146 -60.98 -14.96 14.78
CA GLU A 146 -61.83 -15.64 13.80
C GLU A 146 -63.26 -15.05 13.76
N THR A 147 -63.84 -14.78 14.93
CA THR A 147 -65.17 -14.16 15.03
C THR A 147 -65.18 -12.69 14.62
N GLU A 148 -64.07 -11.96 14.83
CA GLU A 148 -63.92 -10.59 14.33
C GLU A 148 -63.85 -10.55 12.81
N ILE A 149 -63.06 -11.45 12.21
CA ILE A 149 -62.94 -11.59 10.75
C ILE A 149 -64.29 -11.96 10.14
N GLN A 150 -65.03 -12.89 10.75
CA GLN A 150 -66.35 -13.30 10.26
C GLN A 150 -67.35 -12.14 10.27
N LYS A 151 -67.37 -11.31 11.32
CA LYS A 151 -68.19 -10.09 11.36
C LYS A 151 -67.81 -9.08 10.27
N VAL A 152 -66.52 -8.92 9.98
CA VAL A 152 -66.05 -8.05 8.88
C VAL A 152 -66.56 -8.59 7.54
N TRP A 153 -66.52 -9.90 7.30
CA TRP A 153 -67.06 -10.50 6.07
C TRP A 153 -68.58 -10.35 5.95
N GLU A 154 -69.32 -10.55 7.04
CA GLU A 154 -70.76 -10.31 7.09
C GLU A 154 -71.12 -8.85 6.76
N ALA A 155 -70.37 -7.89 7.31
CA ALA A 155 -70.57 -6.47 7.03
C ALA A 155 -70.25 -6.10 5.56
N VAL A 156 -69.32 -6.82 4.93
CA VAL A 156 -68.95 -6.65 3.51
C VAL A 156 -69.94 -7.36 2.57
N GLY A 157 -70.86 -8.18 3.09
CA GLY A 157 -71.85 -8.92 2.31
C GLY A 157 -71.28 -10.14 1.57
N ALA A 158 -70.07 -10.57 1.93
CA ALA A 158 -69.53 -11.86 1.52
C ALA A 158 -70.11 -12.91 2.47
N GLY A 159 -71.00 -13.78 1.98
CA GLY A 159 -71.74 -14.73 2.81
C GLY A 159 -70.85 -15.66 3.67
N SER A 160 -71.49 -16.39 4.57
CA SER A 160 -70.88 -17.23 5.62
C SER A 160 -70.06 -18.45 5.16
N ASP A 161 -69.79 -18.58 3.85
CA ASP A 161 -69.06 -19.71 3.25
C ASP A 161 -67.53 -19.51 3.24
N VAL A 162 -67.03 -18.40 3.80
CA VAL A 162 -65.61 -18.10 3.88
C VAL A 162 -64.97 -18.90 5.02
N VAL A 163 -64.15 -19.90 4.67
CA VAL A 163 -63.36 -20.67 5.63
C VAL A 163 -62.18 -19.83 6.13
N VAL A 164 -62.29 -19.33 7.37
CA VAL A 164 -61.24 -18.58 8.05
C VAL A 164 -60.13 -19.54 8.48
N ARG A 165 -58.91 -19.37 7.95
CA ARG A 165 -57.71 -20.13 8.36
C ARG A 165 -56.98 -19.40 9.50
N PRO A 166 -56.00 -20.02 10.18
CA PRO A 166 -55.17 -19.27 11.14
C PRO A 166 -54.38 -18.16 10.44
N HIS A 167 -54.55 -16.92 10.90
CA HIS A 167 -54.00 -15.71 10.27
C HIS A 167 -52.96 -15.02 11.16
N PRO A 168 -51.71 -14.86 10.71
CA PRO A 168 -50.72 -14.14 11.49
C PRO A 168 -50.90 -12.62 11.40
N ARG A 169 -50.74 -11.91 12.52
CA ARG A 169 -50.55 -10.46 12.52
C ARG A 169 -49.17 -10.08 11.99
N LEU A 170 -49.12 -9.03 11.19
CA LEU A 170 -47.87 -8.50 10.62
C LEU A 170 -47.14 -7.60 11.63
N GLY A 171 -45.82 -7.78 11.72
CA GLY A 171 -44.95 -6.94 12.55
C GLY A 171 -44.88 -7.33 14.03
N ARG A 172 -43.98 -6.67 14.76
CA ARG A 172 -43.81 -6.84 16.21
C ARG A 172 -44.89 -6.06 16.95
N SER A 173 -45.41 -6.62 18.04
CA SER A 173 -46.29 -5.88 18.95
C SER A 173 -45.49 -4.72 19.54
N ALA A 174 -45.92 -3.49 19.23
CA ALA A 174 -45.35 -2.27 19.76
C ALA A 174 -46.46 -1.57 20.56
N PRO A 175 -46.50 -1.73 21.89
CA PRO A 175 -47.58 -1.20 22.71
C PRO A 175 -47.64 0.34 22.72
N GLU A 176 -46.56 1.01 22.32
CA GLU A 176 -46.44 2.48 22.40
C GLU A 176 -47.27 3.25 21.37
N ASN A 177 -47.65 2.63 20.25
CA ASN A 177 -48.28 3.37 19.14
C ASN A 177 -49.81 3.33 19.13
N GLY A 178 -50.45 2.51 19.99
CA GLY A 178 -51.90 2.36 20.07
C GLY A 178 -52.60 1.93 18.76
N ARG A 179 -51.83 1.63 17.70
CA ARG A 179 -52.34 1.23 16.40
C ARG A 179 -52.43 -0.28 16.32
N PRO A 180 -53.61 -0.86 16.01
CA PRO A 180 -53.74 -2.29 15.83
C PRO A 180 -52.87 -2.77 14.67
N ARG A 181 -52.21 -3.93 14.87
CA ARG A 181 -51.38 -4.55 13.83
C ARG A 181 -52.24 -5.09 12.69
N PRO A 182 -51.77 -4.99 11.43
CA PRO A 182 -52.44 -5.59 10.29
C PRO A 182 -52.59 -7.10 10.42
N LEU A 183 -53.73 -7.64 10.02
CA LEU A 183 -53.94 -9.09 9.87
C LEU A 183 -53.65 -9.51 8.43
N LEU A 184 -52.89 -10.57 8.25
CA LEU A 184 -52.63 -11.18 6.94
C LEU A 184 -53.53 -12.40 6.75
N ILE A 185 -54.49 -12.26 5.83
CA ILE A 185 -55.33 -13.34 5.33
C ILE A 185 -54.69 -13.92 4.06
N LYS A 186 -54.58 -15.24 3.98
CA LYS A 186 -53.94 -15.97 2.88
C LYS A 186 -54.91 -16.94 2.21
#